data_AF-A0A139PC13-F1
#
_entry.id   AF-A0A139PC13-F1
#
_cell.length_a   1.000
_cell.length_b   1.000
_cell.length_c   1.000
_cell.angle_alpha   90.00
_cell.angle_beta   90.00
_cell.angle_gamma   90.00
#
_symmetry.space_group_name_H-M   'P 1'
#
loop_
_entity.id
_entity.type
_entity.pdbx_description
1 polymer ?
#
loop_
_entity_poly.entity_id
_entity_poly.type
_entity_poly.pdbx_seq_one_letter_code
_entity_poly.pdbx_strand_id
1 'polypeptide(L)'
;MEKYRFTSIKQPAGKFYLSKMLASKLIPISQSNVRTPYNSTGIQRLLSQKRIEDIAKFCEDESAMFPTPIIVSAKSNVISFYDDKGKSLENDFLSLENGFLLVDSEKIKKNNLYFSIVDGQHRLAGIEKYMENKGGNKEDFELSVLFVFDTENYEDAKIFTAINRHQKPVSKSLVYDLYGLSDDITVEKFAHEVVNNINSSPKSLMRRKVKMLGYKTDAEIVSQATLVEQIIPLVSKDVLEDNKLLIGGYSPEKNDELLLRDFLLTYQVETLSELLIKYLNSWIRSLNQNNLYQKTLKKTVGFILAFDVFKYLFKDNFSKLTDLSEDELVVELQSRLLFEKLDINTIGSSRAGVKTALNTLTGKKT
;
A
#
# COMPACT_ATOMS: atom_id res chain seq x y z
N MET A 1 -9.58 -22.96 30.59
CA MET A 1 -8.43 -22.31 29.91
C MET A 1 -8.22 -23.03 28.59
N GLU A 2 -8.06 -22.27 27.50
CA GLU A 2 -7.97 -22.81 26.14
C GLU A 2 -6.53 -23.24 25.82
N LYS A 3 -6.37 -24.44 25.26
CA LYS A 3 -5.09 -24.99 24.84
C LYS A 3 -4.90 -24.78 23.34
N TYR A 4 -3.75 -24.25 22.94
CA TYR A 4 -3.43 -23.99 21.54
C TYR A 4 -2.43 -25.02 21.03
N ARG A 5 -2.73 -25.65 19.90
CA ARG A 5 -1.80 -26.59 19.27
C ARG A 5 -0.58 -25.83 18.75
N PHE A 6 0.62 -26.35 18.96
CA PHE A 6 1.84 -25.76 18.43
C PHE A 6 2.69 -26.76 17.65
N THR A 7 3.53 -26.22 16.78
CA THR A 7 4.67 -26.92 16.20
C THR A 7 5.93 -26.09 16.40
N SER A 8 7.04 -26.72 16.71
CA SER A 8 8.31 -26.03 16.88
C SER A 8 9.06 -25.92 15.55
N ILE A 9 9.82 -24.84 15.39
CA ILE A 9 10.63 -24.55 14.22
C ILE A 9 12.06 -24.28 14.70
N LYS A 10 13.03 -25.04 14.19
CA LYS A 10 14.45 -24.84 14.52
C LYS A 10 15.16 -24.13 13.38
N GLN A 11 15.82 -23.01 13.68
CA GLN A 11 16.65 -22.25 12.74
C GLN A 11 18.01 -21.93 13.39
N PRO A 12 19.01 -21.42 12.64
CA PRO A 12 20.30 -21.01 13.23
C PRO A 12 20.17 -19.99 14.37
N ALA A 13 19.12 -19.16 14.34
CA ALA A 13 18.85 -18.16 15.38
C ALA A 13 18.24 -18.74 16.67
N GLY A 14 17.76 -19.99 16.65
CA GLY A 14 17.12 -20.62 17.81
C GLY A 14 15.90 -21.46 17.45
N LYS A 15 15.16 -21.85 18.50
CA LYS A 15 13.92 -22.62 18.40
C LYS A 15 12.73 -21.72 18.67
N PHE A 16 11.72 -21.82 17.81
CA PHE A 16 10.49 -21.03 17.85
C PHE A 16 9.28 -21.96 17.91
N TYR A 17 8.12 -21.45 18.35
CA TYR A 17 6.89 -22.24 18.46
C TYR A 17 5.77 -21.54 17.71
N LEU A 18 5.30 -22.13 16.63
CA LEU A 18 4.19 -21.61 15.83
C LEU A 18 2.88 -22.20 16.34
N SER A 19 1.92 -21.33 16.62
CA SER A 19 0.56 -21.70 17.00
C SER A 19 -0.44 -20.73 16.38
N LYS A 20 -1.73 -21.02 16.51
CA LYS A 20 -2.81 -20.11 16.10
C LYS A 20 -3.52 -19.58 17.33
N MET A 21 -3.84 -18.29 17.32
CA MET A 21 -4.52 -17.64 18.44
C MET A 21 -5.42 -16.53 17.93
N LEU A 22 -6.62 -16.44 18.51
CA LEU A 22 -7.54 -15.34 18.25
C LEU A 22 -6.94 -14.00 18.70
N ALA A 23 -7.12 -12.96 17.89
CA ALA A 23 -6.61 -11.62 18.20
C ALA A 23 -7.19 -11.09 19.52
N SER A 24 -8.47 -11.35 19.81
CA SER A 24 -9.11 -10.99 21.10
C SER A 24 -8.46 -11.65 22.32
N LYS A 25 -7.77 -12.78 22.14
CA LYS A 25 -7.04 -13.49 23.19
C LYS A 25 -5.60 -13.02 23.29
N LEU A 26 -4.97 -12.74 22.16
CA LEU A 26 -3.57 -12.31 22.09
C LEU A 26 -3.39 -10.86 22.54
N ILE A 27 -4.23 -9.93 22.09
CA ILE A 27 -4.10 -8.49 22.37
C ILE A 27 -4.00 -8.20 23.89
N PRO A 28 -4.90 -8.71 24.76
CA PRO A 28 -4.88 -8.42 26.19
C PRO A 28 -3.67 -8.96 26.96
N ILE A 29 -2.92 -9.91 26.37
CA ILE A 29 -1.71 -10.51 26.95
C ILE A 29 -0.42 -10.06 26.27
N SER A 30 -0.52 -9.32 25.16
CA SER A 30 0.62 -8.88 24.33
C SER A 30 0.86 -7.38 24.34
N GLN A 31 0.17 -6.65 25.20
CA GLN A 31 0.37 -5.20 25.31
C GLN A 31 0.54 -4.81 26.76
N SER A 32 1.70 -4.27 27.10
CA SER A 32 1.82 -3.49 28.32
C SER A 32 1.86 -2.01 27.93
N ASN A 33 0.87 -1.24 28.38
CA ASN A 33 0.99 0.21 28.56
C ASN A 33 2.15 0.58 29.50
N VAL A 34 2.76 -0.42 30.14
CA VAL A 34 4.04 -0.30 30.82
C VAL A 34 5.09 -0.01 29.75
N ARG A 35 5.65 1.19 29.83
CA ARG A 35 6.95 1.49 29.24
C ARG A 35 7.95 0.48 29.79
N THR A 36 8.10 -0.66 29.13
CA THR A 36 9.30 -1.47 29.29
C THR A 36 10.48 -0.58 28.93
N PRO A 37 11.69 -0.83 29.47
CA PRO A 37 12.89 -0.11 29.05
C PRO A 37 13.02 -0.05 27.52
N TYR A 38 12.51 -1.08 26.82
CA TYR A 38 12.26 -1.18 25.38
C TYR A 38 11.50 -0.02 24.71
N ASN A 39 10.45 0.50 25.35
CA ASN A 39 9.69 1.67 24.88
C ASN A 39 10.46 2.98 25.11
N SER A 40 11.39 3.00 26.06
CA SER A 40 12.26 4.16 26.35
C SER A 40 13.62 4.12 25.63
N THR A 41 14.10 2.96 25.20
CA THR A 41 15.41 2.78 24.53
C THR A 41 15.35 2.77 23.01
N GLY A 42 14.16 2.95 22.41
CA GLY A 42 14.02 3.23 20.97
C GLY A 42 14.09 2.03 20.02
N ILE A 43 13.89 0.80 20.52
CA ILE A 43 13.96 -0.41 19.67
C ILE A 43 12.63 -0.67 18.95
N GLN A 44 11.48 -0.37 19.56
CA GLN A 44 10.18 -0.45 18.88
C GLN A 44 9.89 0.83 18.08
N ARG A 45 9.26 0.67 16.90
CA ARG A 45 8.83 1.82 16.10
C ARG A 45 7.69 2.54 16.83
N LEU A 46 7.74 3.87 16.88
CA LEU A 46 6.56 4.65 17.25
C LEU A 46 5.37 4.18 16.39
N LEU A 47 4.26 3.88 17.06
CA LEU A 47 3.03 3.52 16.38
C LEU A 47 2.58 4.71 15.52
N SER A 48 2.32 4.45 14.24
CA SER A 48 1.81 5.46 13.33
C SER A 48 0.29 5.40 13.37
N GLN A 49 -0.33 6.47 13.85
CA GLN A 49 -1.79 6.54 13.94
C GLN A 49 -2.45 6.30 12.59
N LYS A 50 -1.89 6.89 11.52
CA LYS A 50 -2.34 6.66 10.15
C LYS A 50 -2.29 5.18 9.77
N ARG A 51 -1.20 4.48 10.10
CA ARG A 51 -1.06 3.04 9.78
C ARG A 51 -2.05 2.18 10.55
N ILE A 52 -2.34 2.52 11.81
CA ILE A 52 -3.36 1.84 12.61
C ILE A 52 -4.73 2.03 11.95
N GLU A 53 -5.06 3.24 11.52
CA GLU A 53 -6.31 3.55 10.82
C GLU A 53 -6.43 2.82 9.48
N ASP A 54 -5.38 2.80 8.67
CA ASP A 54 -5.35 2.08 7.41
C ASP A 54 -5.58 0.56 7.62
N ILE A 55 -4.97 -0.02 8.66
CA ILE A 55 -5.17 -1.45 9.00
C ILE A 55 -6.58 -1.70 9.55
N ALA A 56 -7.09 -0.82 10.41
CA ALA A 56 -8.45 -0.96 10.93
C ALA A 56 -9.50 -0.90 9.81
N LYS A 57 -9.29 -0.03 8.81
CA LYS A 57 -10.09 0.00 7.59
C LYS A 57 -9.94 -1.26 6.76
N PHE A 58 -8.72 -1.77 6.58
CA PHE A 58 -8.48 -3.03 5.88
C PHE A 58 -9.23 -4.20 6.54
N CYS A 59 -9.30 -4.25 7.87
CA CYS A 59 -10.10 -5.26 8.59
C CYS A 59 -11.61 -5.19 8.31
N GLU A 60 -12.12 -4.13 7.70
CA GLU A 60 -13.53 -4.06 7.30
C GLU A 60 -13.84 -4.81 5.99
N ASP A 61 -12.81 -5.17 5.22
CA ASP A 61 -12.90 -5.96 3.99
C ASP A 61 -13.19 -7.43 4.32
N GLU A 62 -14.13 -8.05 3.60
CA GLU A 62 -14.48 -9.47 3.78
C GLU A 62 -13.33 -10.42 3.41
N SER A 63 -12.41 -9.98 2.55
CA SER A 63 -11.22 -10.72 2.13
C SER A 63 -9.99 -10.47 3.02
N ALA A 64 -10.13 -9.67 4.08
CA ALA A 64 -9.02 -9.27 4.94
C ALA A 64 -8.29 -10.48 5.55
N MET A 65 -6.99 -10.59 5.29
CA MET A 65 -6.16 -11.68 5.80
C MET A 65 -4.80 -11.18 6.30
N PHE A 66 -4.30 -11.79 7.38
CA PHE A 66 -2.97 -11.55 7.94
C PHE A 66 -2.12 -12.83 7.86
N PRO A 67 -1.54 -13.15 6.68
CA PRO A 67 -0.89 -14.44 6.46
C PRO A 67 0.48 -14.55 7.14
N THR A 68 1.11 -13.43 7.49
CA THR A 68 2.42 -13.43 8.17
C THR A 68 2.24 -13.55 9.68
N PRO A 69 3.09 -14.30 10.40
CA PRO A 69 2.90 -14.48 11.83
C PRO A 69 3.10 -13.18 12.62
N ILE A 70 2.39 -13.06 13.74
CA ILE A 70 2.74 -12.13 14.82
C ILE A 70 3.84 -12.80 15.64
N ILE A 71 4.93 -12.08 15.90
CA ILE A 71 6.07 -12.64 16.62
C ILE A 71 6.08 -12.04 18.02
N VAL A 72 6.01 -12.91 19.02
CA VAL A 72 5.94 -12.51 20.42
C VAL A 72 7.06 -13.17 21.21
N SER A 73 7.70 -12.38 22.07
CA SER A 73 8.56 -12.88 23.14
C SER A 73 7.72 -13.04 24.40
N ALA A 74 7.75 -14.25 24.98
CA ALA A 74 6.99 -14.62 26.16
C ALA A 74 7.93 -15.22 27.22
N LYS A 75 7.56 -15.10 28.50
CA LYS A 75 8.25 -15.84 29.57
C LYS A 75 7.72 -17.27 29.60
N SER A 76 8.61 -18.26 29.64
CA SER A 76 8.19 -19.68 29.68
C SER A 76 7.37 -20.00 30.93
N ASN A 77 7.59 -19.28 32.03
CA ASN A 77 6.90 -19.49 33.30
C ASN A 77 5.40 -19.13 33.30
N VAL A 78 4.86 -18.55 32.24
CA VAL A 78 3.42 -18.31 32.04
C VAL A 78 2.81 -19.25 30.99
N ILE A 79 3.57 -20.25 30.56
CA ILE A 79 3.19 -21.23 29.55
C ILE A 79 3.33 -22.63 30.12
N SER A 80 2.25 -23.41 30.07
CA SER A 80 2.31 -24.85 30.35
C SER A 80 2.17 -25.64 29.06
N PHE A 81 2.97 -26.69 28.92
CA PHE A 81 3.00 -27.55 27.74
C PHE A 81 2.33 -28.89 28.03
N TYR A 82 1.63 -29.42 27.04
CA TYR A 82 0.93 -30.70 27.13
C TYR A 82 1.11 -31.52 25.85
N ASP A 83 1.10 -32.85 25.98
CA ASP A 83 1.00 -33.75 24.83
C ASP A 83 -0.45 -33.88 24.34
N ASP A 84 -0.63 -34.67 23.27
CA ASP A 84 -1.95 -34.95 22.70
C ASP A 84 -2.90 -35.70 23.66
N LYS A 85 -2.37 -36.32 24.72
CA LYS A 85 -3.14 -37.01 25.77
C LYS A 85 -3.42 -36.10 26.96
N GLY A 86 -3.00 -34.83 26.90
CA GLY A 86 -3.18 -33.85 27.97
C GLY A 86 -2.23 -34.03 29.15
N LYS A 87 -1.21 -34.87 29.04
CA LYS A 87 -0.15 -35.01 30.05
C LYS A 87 0.73 -33.77 30.03
N SER A 88 1.02 -33.22 31.21
CA SER A 88 1.96 -32.11 31.34
C SER A 88 3.35 -32.55 30.86
N LEU A 89 3.97 -31.70 30.03
CA LEU A 89 5.32 -31.85 29.48
C LEU A 89 6.33 -30.95 30.20
N GLU A 90 5.99 -30.45 31.38
CA GLU A 90 6.86 -29.58 32.17
C GLU A 90 8.21 -30.26 32.46
N ASN A 91 9.29 -29.66 31.90
CA ASN A 91 10.67 -29.55 32.40
C ASN A 91 11.73 -29.39 31.30
N ASP A 92 11.40 -29.52 30.01
CA ASP A 92 12.33 -29.10 28.95
C ASP A 92 11.60 -28.80 27.63
N PHE A 93 10.98 -27.61 27.55
CA PHE A 93 10.30 -27.19 26.32
C PHE A 93 11.29 -27.12 25.13
N LEU A 94 12.60 -26.97 25.37
CA LEU A 94 13.63 -26.92 24.32
C LEU A 94 13.67 -28.20 23.47
N SER A 95 13.20 -29.32 24.01
CA SER A 95 13.11 -30.60 23.30
C SER A 95 11.78 -30.81 22.55
N LEU A 96 10.73 -30.05 22.88
CA LEU A 96 9.37 -30.30 22.37
C LEU A 96 9.18 -29.93 20.91
N GLU A 97 8.80 -30.89 20.06
CA GLU A 97 8.58 -30.64 18.64
C GLU A 97 7.15 -30.20 18.32
N ASN A 98 6.18 -30.68 19.07
CA ASN A 98 4.76 -30.37 18.90
C ASN A 98 4.00 -30.65 20.21
N GLY A 99 2.74 -30.23 20.24
CA GLY A 99 1.82 -30.49 21.36
C GLY A 99 0.85 -29.35 21.53
N PHE A 100 0.48 -29.08 22.78
CA PHE A 100 -0.40 -27.98 23.16
C PHE A 100 0.30 -27.05 24.15
N LEU A 101 0.13 -25.75 23.95
CA LEU A 101 0.51 -24.72 24.91
C LEU A 101 -0.75 -24.16 25.58
N LEU A 102 -0.65 -23.85 26.85
CA LEU A 102 -1.67 -23.16 27.64
C LEU A 102 -1.08 -21.87 28.16
N VAL A 103 -1.74 -20.75 27.87
CA VAL A 103 -1.31 -19.44 28.35
C VAL A 103 -2.02 -19.10 29.65
N ASP A 104 -1.26 -18.85 30.71
CA ASP A 104 -1.80 -18.39 31.99
C ASP A 104 -1.99 -16.87 31.98
N SER A 105 -3.10 -16.43 31.38
CA SER A 105 -3.45 -15.00 31.24
C SER A 105 -3.63 -14.28 32.59
N GLU A 106 -4.07 -14.99 33.62
CA GLU A 106 -4.23 -14.44 34.97
C GLU A 106 -2.88 -14.16 35.61
N LYS A 107 -1.92 -15.10 35.50
CA LYS A 107 -0.55 -14.90 35.97
C LYS A 107 0.17 -13.80 35.19
N ILE A 108 -0.06 -13.70 33.88
CA ILE A 108 0.46 -12.60 33.05
C ILE A 108 0.03 -11.24 33.61
N LYS A 109 -1.28 -11.05 33.81
CA LYS A 109 -1.84 -9.78 34.31
C LYS A 109 -1.39 -9.49 35.74
N LYS A 110 -1.47 -10.48 36.63
CA LYS A 110 -1.14 -10.33 38.05
C LYS A 110 0.33 -9.95 38.27
N ASN A 111 1.23 -10.51 37.48
CA ASN A 111 2.68 -10.34 37.66
C ASN A 111 3.31 -9.39 36.61
N ASN A 112 2.50 -8.73 35.78
CA ASN A 112 2.97 -7.84 34.71
C ASN A 112 3.96 -8.51 33.74
N LEU A 113 3.69 -9.78 33.37
CA LEU A 113 4.52 -10.61 32.49
C LEU A 113 3.99 -10.63 31.04
N TYR A 114 3.54 -9.47 30.56
CA TYR A 114 3.00 -9.32 29.20
C TYR A 114 4.02 -9.74 28.14
N PHE A 115 3.53 -10.29 27.04
CA PHE A 115 4.38 -10.63 25.90
C PHE A 115 4.91 -9.36 25.23
N SER A 116 6.17 -9.39 24.83
CA SER A 116 6.78 -8.35 24.01
C SER A 116 6.47 -8.65 22.55
N ILE A 117 5.89 -7.68 21.83
CA ILE A 117 5.64 -7.82 20.39
C ILE A 117 6.94 -7.49 19.64
N VAL A 118 7.55 -8.50 19.03
CA VAL A 118 8.77 -8.37 18.24
C VAL A 118 8.45 -7.92 16.82
N ASP A 119 7.40 -8.49 16.21
CA ASP A 119 6.84 -8.02 14.94
C ASP A 119 5.31 -8.13 14.93
N GLY A 120 4.66 -7.18 14.25
CA GLY A 120 3.19 -7.15 14.13
C GLY A 120 2.49 -6.13 15.01
N GLN A 121 3.22 -5.23 15.70
CA GLN A 121 2.62 -4.21 16.58
C GLN A 121 1.51 -3.36 15.92
N HIS A 122 1.71 -2.86 14.69
CA HIS A 122 0.68 -2.07 14.00
C HIS A 122 -0.50 -2.94 13.56
N ARG A 123 -0.27 -4.23 13.30
CA ARG A 123 -1.34 -5.18 12.93
C ARG A 123 -2.25 -5.43 14.12
N LEU A 124 -1.70 -5.76 15.28
CA LEU A 124 -2.49 -5.93 16.50
C LEU A 124 -3.22 -4.65 16.90
N ALA A 125 -2.55 -3.50 16.88
CA ALA A 125 -3.20 -2.22 17.20
C ALA A 125 -4.31 -1.83 16.21
N GLY A 126 -4.14 -2.14 14.92
CA GLY A 126 -5.18 -1.92 13.90
C GLY A 126 -6.38 -2.84 14.08
N ILE A 127 -6.15 -4.12 14.37
CA ILE A 127 -7.21 -5.09 14.69
C ILE A 127 -7.96 -4.69 15.97
N GLU A 128 -7.23 -4.27 17.01
CA GLU A 128 -7.81 -3.75 18.26
C GLU A 128 -8.73 -2.55 17.99
N LYS A 129 -8.24 -1.55 17.26
CA LYS A 129 -9.04 -0.38 16.87
C LYS A 129 -10.27 -0.77 16.05
N TYR A 130 -10.14 -1.74 15.15
CA TYR A 130 -11.28 -2.28 14.39
C TYR A 130 -12.33 -2.91 15.31
N MET A 131 -11.90 -3.71 16.29
CA MET A 131 -12.79 -4.33 17.28
C MET A 131 -13.51 -3.29 18.17
N GLU A 132 -12.81 -2.22 18.55
CA GLU A 132 -13.39 -1.10 19.32
C GLU A 132 -14.46 -0.32 18.53
N ASN A 133 -14.18 -0.02 17.25
CA ASN A 133 -15.03 0.86 16.42
C ASN A 133 -16.42 0.28 16.10
N LYS A 134 -16.59 -1.05 16.09
CA LYS A 134 -17.81 -1.71 15.54
C LYS A 134 -18.68 -2.42 16.59
N GLY A 135 -18.42 -2.23 17.89
CA GLY A 135 -19.36 -2.64 18.95
C GLY A 135 -19.55 -4.15 19.13
N GLY A 136 -18.46 -4.93 19.12
CA GLY A 136 -18.41 -6.29 19.71
C GLY A 136 -19.03 -7.45 18.91
N ASN A 137 -19.62 -7.22 17.74
CA ASN A 137 -20.37 -8.25 16.98
C ASN A 137 -19.76 -8.60 15.61
N LYS A 138 -18.43 -8.82 15.54
CA LYS A 138 -17.76 -9.24 14.30
C LYS A 138 -16.75 -10.37 14.51
N GLU A 139 -16.44 -11.04 13.40
CA GLU A 139 -15.49 -12.15 13.34
C GLU A 139 -14.12 -11.75 13.90
N ASP A 140 -13.60 -12.59 14.78
CA ASP A 140 -12.28 -12.45 15.38
C ASP A 140 -11.23 -13.00 14.42
N PHE A 141 -10.09 -12.34 14.32
CA PHE A 141 -9.00 -12.80 13.45
C PHE A 141 -8.23 -13.91 14.13
N GLU A 142 -8.25 -15.13 13.57
CA GLU A 142 -7.33 -16.19 13.96
C GLU A 142 -5.95 -15.91 13.35
N LEU A 143 -4.99 -15.54 14.20
CA LEU A 143 -3.65 -15.15 13.78
C LEU A 143 -2.67 -16.29 13.94
N SER A 144 -1.73 -16.40 13.00
CA SER A 144 -0.51 -17.17 13.20
C SER A 144 0.38 -16.45 14.21
N VAL A 145 0.78 -17.13 15.28
CA VAL A 145 1.61 -16.56 16.35
C VAL A 145 2.87 -17.40 16.51
N LEU A 146 4.02 -16.76 16.37
CA LEU A 146 5.32 -17.36 16.59
C LEU A 146 5.83 -16.91 17.97
N PHE A 147 5.88 -17.84 18.91
CA PHE A 147 6.42 -17.62 20.23
C PHE A 147 7.92 -17.85 20.26
N VAL A 148 8.62 -16.90 20.89
CA VAL A 148 10.00 -17.02 21.33
C VAL A 148 9.97 -16.95 22.85
N PHE A 149 10.67 -17.85 23.53
CA PHE A 149 10.64 -17.90 24.99
C PHE A 149 11.91 -17.35 25.61
N ASP A 150 11.73 -16.63 26.71
CA ASP A 150 12.79 -16.17 27.62
C ASP A 150 13.90 -15.35 26.96
N THR A 151 13.57 -14.59 25.91
CA THR A 151 14.53 -13.73 25.24
C THR A 151 14.91 -12.52 26.09
N GLU A 152 16.14 -12.05 25.86
CA GLU A 152 16.63 -10.74 26.33
C GLU A 152 16.42 -9.64 25.29
N ASN A 153 16.60 -8.38 25.73
CA ASN A 153 16.33 -7.22 24.88
C ASN A 153 17.20 -7.14 23.60
N TYR A 154 18.39 -7.71 23.62
CA TYR A 154 19.23 -7.72 22.43
C TYR A 154 18.77 -8.79 21.43
N GLU A 155 18.08 -9.84 21.89
CA GLU A 155 17.62 -10.97 21.06
C GLU A 155 16.39 -10.59 20.26
N ASP A 156 15.39 -9.93 20.86
CA ASP A 156 14.26 -9.46 20.06
C ASP A 156 14.73 -8.41 19.04
N ALA A 157 15.74 -7.60 19.37
CA ALA A 157 16.31 -6.63 18.43
C ALA A 157 16.98 -7.32 17.23
N LYS A 158 17.69 -8.43 17.47
CA LYS A 158 18.27 -9.27 16.40
C LYS A 158 17.19 -9.89 15.53
N ILE A 159 16.14 -10.45 16.15
CA ILE A 159 15.00 -11.05 15.44
C ILE A 159 14.29 -9.99 14.59
N PHE A 160 13.92 -8.85 15.19
CA PHE A 160 13.29 -7.72 14.51
C PHE A 160 14.11 -7.24 13.30
N THR A 161 15.43 -7.08 13.50
CA THR A 161 16.35 -6.67 12.43
C THR A 161 16.42 -7.72 11.33
N ALA A 162 16.52 -9.00 11.66
CA ALA A 162 16.61 -10.08 10.69
C ALA A 162 15.37 -10.14 9.76
N ILE A 163 14.18 -9.95 10.33
CA ILE A 163 12.91 -9.91 9.58
C ILE A 163 12.87 -8.72 8.63
N ASN A 164 13.16 -7.52 9.15
CA ASN A 164 12.98 -6.29 8.38
C ASN A 164 14.12 -6.02 7.38
N ARG A 165 15.35 -6.46 7.65
CA ARG A 165 16.53 -6.10 6.86
C ARG A 165 16.50 -6.66 5.44
N HIS A 166 15.95 -7.85 5.25
CA HIS A 166 15.94 -8.54 3.95
C HIS A 166 14.60 -8.45 3.22
N GLN A 167 13.52 -8.07 3.91
CA GLN A 167 12.21 -7.93 3.30
C GLN A 167 12.14 -6.64 2.47
N LYS A 168 12.22 -6.77 1.14
CA LYS A 168 11.96 -5.65 0.23
C LYS A 168 10.45 -5.53 0.02
N PRO A 169 9.86 -4.33 0.13
CA PRO A 169 8.46 -4.14 -0.21
C PRO A 169 8.23 -4.47 -1.68
N VAL A 170 7.09 -5.08 -1.97
CA VAL A 170 6.65 -5.32 -3.35
C VAL A 170 6.54 -3.96 -4.05
N SER A 171 7.10 -3.84 -5.25
CA SER A 171 7.01 -2.58 -5.99
C SER A 171 5.55 -2.32 -6.37
N LYS A 172 5.09 -1.07 -6.28
CA LYS A 172 3.71 -0.70 -6.66
C LYS A 172 3.36 -1.09 -8.09
N SER A 173 4.31 -0.99 -9.03
CA SER A 173 4.10 -1.44 -10.40
C SER A 173 3.66 -2.91 -10.47
N LEU A 174 4.36 -3.78 -9.73
CA LEU A 174 4.00 -5.21 -9.65
C LEU A 174 2.62 -5.41 -8.99
N VAL A 175 2.29 -4.64 -7.95
CA VAL A 175 0.95 -4.70 -7.34
C VAL A 175 -0.13 -4.34 -8.37
N TYR A 176 0.08 -3.28 -9.16
CA TYR A 176 -0.85 -2.91 -10.23
C TYR A 176 -0.95 -3.97 -11.33
N ASP A 177 0.15 -4.62 -11.70
CA ASP A 177 0.11 -5.75 -12.64
C ASP A 177 -0.70 -6.93 -12.08
N LEU A 178 -0.60 -7.20 -10.77
CA LEU A 178 -1.38 -8.25 -10.11
C LEU A 178 -2.88 -7.93 -10.10
N TYR A 179 -3.27 -6.66 -9.95
CA TYR A 179 -4.68 -6.26 -10.09
C TYR A 179 -5.23 -6.56 -11.49
N GLY A 180 -4.40 -6.48 -12.54
CA GLY A 180 -4.77 -6.87 -13.90
C GLY A 180 -5.06 -8.36 -14.08
N LEU A 181 -4.68 -9.21 -13.12
CA LEU A 181 -4.96 -10.65 -13.13
C LEU A 181 -6.25 -11.03 -12.39
N SER A 182 -6.83 -10.11 -11.60
CA SER A 182 -8.09 -10.38 -10.90
C SER A 182 -9.27 -10.26 -11.87
N ASP A 183 -10.30 -11.08 -11.67
CA ASP A 183 -11.60 -10.91 -12.34
C ASP A 183 -12.36 -9.69 -11.80
N ASP A 184 -12.08 -9.30 -10.55
CA ASP A 184 -12.72 -8.18 -9.88
C ASP A 184 -12.52 -6.86 -10.62
N ILE A 185 -13.56 -6.02 -10.61
CA ILE A 185 -13.47 -4.64 -11.06
C ILE A 185 -13.00 -3.78 -9.89
N THR A 186 -11.85 -3.12 -10.06
CA THR A 186 -11.30 -2.19 -9.06
C THR A 186 -10.80 -0.92 -9.74
N VAL A 187 -10.70 0.16 -8.98
CA VAL A 187 -10.14 1.44 -9.42
C VAL A 187 -8.70 1.26 -9.92
N GLU A 188 -7.90 0.45 -9.22
CA GLU A 188 -6.52 0.14 -9.60
C GLU A 188 -6.44 -0.64 -10.91
N LYS A 189 -7.29 -1.66 -11.09
CA LYS A 189 -7.37 -2.43 -12.34
C LYS A 189 -7.78 -1.53 -13.51
N PHE A 190 -8.81 -0.72 -13.33
CA PHE A 190 -9.26 0.25 -14.34
C PHE A 190 -8.11 1.18 -14.77
N ALA A 191 -7.41 1.79 -13.81
CA ALA A 191 -6.27 2.65 -14.12
C ALA A 191 -5.09 1.90 -14.74
N HIS A 192 -4.82 0.66 -14.32
CA HIS A 192 -3.81 -0.22 -14.90
C HIS A 192 -4.10 -0.52 -16.37
N GLU A 193 -5.33 -0.90 -16.71
CA GLU A 193 -5.74 -1.22 -18.08
C GLU A 193 -5.62 0.00 -19.01
N VAL A 194 -6.00 1.18 -18.53
CA VAL A 194 -5.79 2.44 -19.26
C VAL A 194 -4.30 2.69 -19.54
N VAL A 195 -3.43 2.49 -18.55
CA VAL A 195 -1.97 2.64 -18.72
C VAL A 195 -1.40 1.58 -19.67
N ASN A 196 -1.91 0.35 -19.61
CA ASN A 196 -1.54 -0.72 -20.52
C ASN A 196 -1.89 -0.35 -21.97
N ASN A 197 -3.08 0.19 -22.20
CA ASN A 197 -3.50 0.69 -23.52
C ASN A 197 -2.65 1.86 -24.02
N ILE A 198 -2.29 2.81 -23.14
CA ILE A 198 -1.34 3.89 -23.47
C ILE A 198 0.01 3.31 -23.90
N ASN A 199 0.49 2.23 -23.26
CA ASN A 199 1.78 1.62 -23.54
C ASN A 199 1.78 0.69 -24.76
N SER A 200 0.65 0.08 -25.11
CA SER A 200 0.53 -0.90 -26.19
C SER A 200 0.13 -0.27 -27.53
N SER A 201 -0.68 0.79 -27.49
CA SER A 201 -1.30 1.39 -28.68
C SER A 201 -0.27 1.93 -29.69
N PRO A 202 -0.39 1.59 -30.99
CA PRO A 202 0.47 2.13 -32.05
C PRO A 202 0.31 3.65 -32.26
N LYS A 203 -0.83 4.23 -31.87
CA LYS A 203 -1.09 5.68 -31.96
C LYS A 203 -0.39 6.46 -30.84
N SER A 204 0.08 5.79 -29.79
CA SER A 204 0.66 6.42 -28.62
C SER A 204 2.15 6.74 -28.81
N LEU A 205 2.54 8.00 -28.62
CA LEU A 205 3.96 8.37 -28.49
C LEU A 205 4.60 7.79 -27.23
N MET A 206 3.80 7.22 -26.31
CA MET A 206 4.24 6.49 -25.12
C MET A 206 4.32 4.97 -25.31
N ARG A 207 4.11 4.48 -26.54
CA ARG A 207 4.22 3.06 -26.86
C ARG A 207 5.58 2.49 -26.44
N ARG A 208 5.55 1.43 -25.62
CA ARG A 208 6.74 0.75 -25.05
C ARG A 208 7.66 1.66 -24.23
N LYS A 209 7.16 2.81 -23.76
CA LYS A 209 7.91 3.77 -22.92
C LYS A 209 7.54 3.68 -21.44
N VAL A 210 6.49 2.93 -21.11
CA VAL A 210 6.05 2.68 -19.73
C VAL A 210 6.63 1.36 -19.24
N LYS A 211 7.31 1.41 -18.10
CA LYS A 211 7.82 0.24 -17.39
C LYS A 211 6.68 -0.45 -16.64
N MET A 212 6.15 -1.52 -17.23
CA MET A 212 5.06 -2.34 -16.69
C MET A 212 5.61 -3.29 -15.61
N LEU A 213 6.32 -4.35 -16.03
CA LEU A 213 6.69 -5.51 -15.21
C LEU A 213 7.92 -5.33 -14.29
N GLY A 214 8.31 -4.09 -13.96
CA GLY A 214 9.40 -3.87 -13.01
C GLY A 214 10.84 -4.16 -13.51
N TYR A 215 11.03 -4.76 -14.70
CA TYR A 215 12.32 -4.91 -15.38
C TYR A 215 12.51 -3.84 -16.46
N LYS A 216 13.75 -3.41 -16.68
CA LYS A 216 14.06 -2.23 -17.49
C LYS A 216 14.40 -2.64 -18.93
N THR A 217 13.68 -2.08 -19.91
CA THR A 217 14.17 -1.99 -21.29
C THR A 217 14.75 -0.58 -21.55
N ASP A 218 15.68 -0.42 -22.49
CA ASP A 218 16.37 0.87 -22.71
C ASP A 218 15.42 2.01 -23.15
N ALA A 219 14.22 1.68 -23.64
CA ALA A 219 13.22 2.64 -24.10
C ALA A 219 12.30 3.18 -23.00
N GLU A 220 12.30 2.58 -21.81
CA GLU A 220 11.38 2.93 -20.73
C GLU A 220 11.82 4.18 -19.95
N ILE A 221 10.91 5.14 -19.82
CA ILE A 221 11.19 6.48 -19.26
C ILE A 221 10.34 6.81 -18.04
N VAL A 222 9.26 6.06 -17.79
CA VAL A 222 8.33 6.25 -16.67
C VAL A 222 7.78 4.91 -16.20
N SER A 223 7.51 4.75 -14.90
CA SER A 223 6.87 3.54 -14.37
C SER A 223 5.35 3.57 -14.53
N GLN A 224 4.74 2.40 -14.66
CA GLN A 224 3.28 2.26 -14.57
C GLN A 224 2.72 2.91 -13.31
N ALA A 225 3.31 2.64 -12.15
CA ALA A 225 2.86 3.21 -10.89
C ALA A 225 2.79 4.74 -10.92
N THR A 226 3.72 5.42 -11.60
CA THR A 226 3.68 6.88 -11.74
C THR A 226 2.40 7.34 -12.43
N LEU A 227 2.01 6.68 -13.52
CA LEU A 227 0.85 7.07 -14.33
C LEU A 227 -0.47 6.65 -13.66
N VAL A 228 -0.53 5.43 -13.12
CA VAL A 228 -1.70 4.95 -12.35
C VAL A 228 -2.02 5.90 -11.20
N GLU A 229 -0.99 6.33 -10.45
CA GLU A 229 -1.16 7.30 -9.35
C GLU A 229 -1.60 8.70 -9.81
N GLN A 230 -1.53 9.02 -11.10
CA GLN A 230 -2.11 10.26 -11.64
C GLN A 230 -3.58 10.09 -12.08
N ILE A 231 -3.96 8.89 -12.51
CA ILE A 231 -5.32 8.58 -12.97
C ILE A 231 -6.26 8.37 -11.77
N ILE A 232 -5.83 7.62 -10.75
CA ILE A 232 -6.67 7.28 -9.58
C ILE A 232 -7.36 8.52 -8.97
N PRO A 233 -6.65 9.63 -8.67
CA PRO A 233 -7.28 10.81 -8.05
C PRO A 233 -8.24 11.58 -8.96
N LEU A 234 -8.32 11.22 -10.26
CA LEU A 234 -9.27 11.79 -11.22
C LEU A 234 -10.53 10.93 -11.36
N VAL A 235 -10.52 9.70 -10.85
CA VAL A 235 -11.65 8.74 -10.90
C VAL A 235 -12.19 8.35 -9.54
N SER A 236 -11.42 8.52 -8.45
CA SER A 236 -11.82 8.14 -7.09
C SER A 236 -11.22 9.06 -6.02
N LYS A 237 -12.01 9.36 -4.98
CA LYS A 237 -11.55 10.01 -3.73
C LYS A 237 -11.36 9.01 -2.59
N ASP A 238 -12.12 7.92 -2.60
CA ASP A 238 -12.03 6.83 -1.63
C ASP A 238 -12.02 5.50 -2.38
N VAL A 239 -10.80 5.04 -2.69
CA VAL A 239 -10.56 3.82 -3.47
C VAL A 239 -11.11 2.59 -2.75
N LEU A 240 -11.05 2.57 -1.42
CA LEU A 240 -11.50 1.42 -0.64
C LEU A 240 -13.02 1.26 -0.74
N GLU A 241 -13.77 2.34 -0.52
CA GLU A 241 -15.24 2.29 -0.61
C GLU A 241 -15.71 2.05 -2.05
N ASP A 242 -15.07 2.69 -3.04
CA ASP A 242 -15.39 2.44 -4.45
C ASP A 242 -15.13 0.98 -4.84
N ASN A 243 -13.99 0.40 -4.44
CA ASN A 243 -13.68 -1.00 -4.73
C ASN A 243 -14.67 -1.95 -4.08
N LYS A 244 -15.08 -1.70 -2.84
CA LYS A 244 -16.10 -2.50 -2.16
C LYS A 244 -17.42 -2.52 -2.94
N LEU A 245 -17.86 -1.37 -3.43
CA LEU A 245 -19.07 -1.28 -4.26
C LEU A 245 -18.88 -2.01 -5.59
N LEU A 246 -17.78 -1.75 -6.30
CA LEU A 246 -17.50 -2.35 -7.62
C LEU A 246 -17.38 -3.88 -7.55
N ILE A 247 -16.66 -4.42 -6.56
CA ILE A 247 -16.54 -5.87 -6.32
C ILE A 247 -17.91 -6.47 -6.01
N GLY A 248 -18.73 -5.76 -5.22
CA GLY A 248 -20.11 -6.16 -4.92
C GLY A 248 -21.09 -6.03 -6.11
N GLY A 249 -20.64 -5.56 -7.28
CA GLY A 249 -21.48 -5.35 -8.45
C GLY A 249 -22.35 -4.08 -8.39
N TYR A 250 -22.07 -3.19 -7.45
CA TYR A 250 -22.73 -1.89 -7.30
C TYR A 250 -21.94 -0.79 -7.99
N SER A 251 -22.65 0.25 -8.43
CA SER A 251 -22.02 1.43 -9.01
C SER A 251 -21.69 2.44 -7.90
N PRO A 252 -20.43 2.89 -7.80
CA PRO A 252 -20.06 3.98 -6.90
C PRO A 252 -20.81 5.30 -7.21
N GLU A 253 -20.87 6.20 -6.22
CA GLU A 253 -21.57 7.47 -6.41
C GLU A 253 -20.92 8.34 -7.51
N LYS A 254 -21.76 9.06 -8.26
CA LYS A 254 -21.30 10.07 -9.20
C LYS A 254 -20.63 11.23 -8.45
N ASN A 255 -19.55 11.76 -9.02
CA ASN A 255 -18.85 12.90 -8.45
C ASN A 255 -18.31 13.79 -9.56
N ASP A 256 -19.00 14.89 -9.84
CA ASP A 256 -18.66 15.80 -10.93
C ASP A 256 -17.34 16.56 -10.70
N GLU A 257 -16.76 16.54 -9.48
CA GLU A 257 -15.43 17.09 -9.23
C GLU A 257 -14.29 16.19 -9.74
N LEU A 258 -14.59 14.93 -10.04
CA LEU A 258 -13.64 13.93 -10.53
C LEU A 258 -13.78 13.81 -12.05
N LEU A 259 -12.87 14.47 -12.77
CA LEU A 259 -12.93 14.64 -14.23
C LEU A 259 -13.13 13.35 -15.04
N LEU A 260 -12.64 12.22 -14.52
CA LEU A 260 -12.65 10.94 -15.22
C LEU A 260 -13.62 9.92 -14.58
N ARG A 261 -14.41 10.33 -13.57
CA ARG A 261 -15.29 9.44 -12.80
C ARG A 261 -16.24 8.65 -13.67
N ASP A 262 -16.88 9.31 -14.64
CA ASP A 262 -17.90 8.68 -15.48
C ASP A 262 -17.32 7.51 -16.31
N PHE A 263 -16.04 7.58 -16.70
CA PHE A 263 -15.36 6.47 -17.39
C PHE A 263 -15.20 5.24 -16.49
N LEU A 264 -14.94 5.43 -15.19
CA LEU A 264 -14.89 4.31 -14.24
C LEU A 264 -16.29 3.73 -14.03
N LEU A 265 -17.30 4.58 -13.81
CA LEU A 265 -18.68 4.13 -13.55
C LEU A 265 -19.28 3.32 -14.71
N THR A 266 -18.86 3.64 -15.93
CA THR A 266 -19.30 2.97 -17.17
C THR A 266 -18.27 1.97 -17.71
N TYR A 267 -17.15 1.78 -17.00
CA TYR A 267 -16.01 0.95 -17.39
C TYR A 267 -15.50 1.19 -18.83
N GLN A 268 -15.46 2.45 -19.26
CA GLN A 268 -15.02 2.89 -20.60
C GLN A 268 -13.49 3.05 -20.69
N VAL A 269 -12.77 1.93 -20.49
CA VAL A 269 -11.31 1.88 -20.51
C VAL A 269 -10.74 2.36 -21.86
N GLU A 270 -11.29 1.89 -22.97
CA GLU A 270 -10.82 2.21 -24.33
C GLU A 270 -10.98 3.70 -24.62
N THR A 271 -12.17 4.26 -24.37
CA THR A 271 -12.47 5.67 -24.61
C THR A 271 -11.56 6.58 -23.79
N LEU A 272 -11.35 6.26 -22.51
CA LEU A 272 -10.43 7.01 -21.67
C LEU A 272 -8.98 6.89 -22.17
N SER A 273 -8.58 5.69 -22.61
CA SER A 273 -7.24 5.46 -23.16
C SER A 273 -7.00 6.32 -24.40
N GLU A 274 -7.97 6.42 -25.32
CA GLU A 274 -7.87 7.26 -26.51
C GLU A 274 -7.75 8.74 -26.16
N LEU A 275 -8.56 9.23 -25.19
CA LEU A 275 -8.47 10.60 -24.70
C LEU A 275 -7.08 10.91 -24.11
N LEU A 276 -6.58 10.05 -23.23
CA LEU A 276 -5.29 10.27 -22.58
C LEU A 276 -4.11 10.10 -23.56
N ILE A 277 -4.19 9.19 -24.53
CA ILE A 277 -3.20 9.08 -25.60
C ILE A 277 -3.15 10.38 -26.41
N LYS A 278 -4.30 10.88 -26.85
CA LYS A 278 -4.41 12.16 -27.57
C LYS A 278 -3.76 13.29 -26.78
N TYR A 279 -4.12 13.42 -25.50
CA TYR A 279 -3.58 14.45 -24.63
C TYR A 279 -2.06 14.32 -24.43
N LEU A 280 -1.56 13.12 -24.12
CA LEU A 280 -0.13 12.88 -23.91
C LEU A 280 0.68 13.08 -25.20
N ASN A 281 0.11 12.75 -26.36
CA ASN A 281 0.71 13.05 -27.66
C ASN A 281 0.85 14.56 -27.86
N SER A 282 -0.23 15.32 -27.66
CA SER A 282 -0.21 16.78 -27.77
C SER A 282 0.75 17.42 -26.75
N TRP A 283 0.83 16.90 -25.53
CA TRP A 283 1.80 17.33 -24.52
C TRP A 283 3.25 17.10 -24.97
N ILE A 284 3.60 15.89 -25.42
CA ILE A 284 4.94 15.56 -25.90
C ILE A 284 5.30 16.42 -27.12
N ARG A 285 4.37 16.64 -28.06
CA ARG A 285 4.58 17.52 -29.22
C ARG A 285 4.83 18.96 -28.78
N SER A 286 4.06 19.49 -27.84
CA SER A 286 4.24 20.85 -27.29
C SER A 286 5.61 21.03 -26.63
N LEU A 287 6.05 20.02 -25.85
CA LEU A 287 7.41 20.03 -25.29
C LEU A 287 8.49 19.96 -26.36
N ASN A 288 8.31 19.16 -27.42
CA ASN A 288 9.29 19.08 -28.52
C ASN A 288 9.41 20.41 -29.28
N GLN A 289 8.29 21.07 -29.59
CA GLN A 289 8.27 22.37 -30.27
C GLN A 289 9.03 23.46 -29.48
N ASN A 290 9.08 23.32 -28.15
CA ASN A 290 9.81 24.22 -27.25
C ASN A 290 11.19 23.70 -26.83
N ASN A 291 11.69 22.60 -27.41
CA ASN A 291 12.95 21.94 -27.03
C ASN A 291 13.03 21.51 -25.54
N LEU A 292 11.89 21.22 -24.93
CA LEU A 292 11.75 20.84 -23.52
C LEU A 292 11.64 19.32 -23.28
N TYR A 293 11.41 18.50 -24.32
CA TYR A 293 11.27 17.04 -24.17
C TYR A 293 12.63 16.32 -24.00
N GLN A 294 13.31 16.62 -22.90
CA GLN A 294 14.62 16.08 -22.54
C GLN A 294 14.74 15.95 -21.02
N LYS A 295 15.88 15.45 -20.52
CA LYS A 295 16.24 15.36 -19.09
C LYS A 295 15.08 14.92 -18.17
N THR A 296 14.64 15.80 -17.27
CA THR A 296 13.60 15.55 -16.25
C THR A 296 12.20 15.49 -16.85
N LEU A 297 11.89 16.32 -17.86
CA LEU A 297 10.58 16.37 -18.52
C LEU A 297 10.33 15.22 -19.50
N LYS A 298 11.39 14.54 -19.97
CA LYS A 298 11.26 13.26 -20.71
C LYS A 298 10.96 12.07 -19.78
N LYS A 299 11.01 12.24 -18.46
CA LYS A 299 10.86 11.16 -17.47
C LYS A 299 9.65 11.41 -16.58
N THR A 300 9.60 10.73 -15.43
CA THR A 300 8.60 10.85 -14.36
C THR A 300 8.06 12.27 -14.15
N VAL A 301 8.92 13.28 -13.98
CA VAL A 301 8.48 14.66 -13.69
C VAL A 301 7.59 15.23 -14.80
N GLY A 302 7.96 15.03 -16.07
CA GLY A 302 7.19 15.57 -17.18
C GLY A 302 5.82 14.94 -17.35
N PHE A 303 5.67 13.66 -16.99
CA PHE A 303 4.36 12.98 -17.03
C PHE A 303 3.50 13.31 -15.82
N ILE A 304 4.08 13.47 -14.63
CA ILE A 304 3.32 14.00 -13.49
C ILE A 304 2.83 15.42 -13.82
N LEU A 305 3.71 16.27 -14.36
CA LEU A 305 3.34 17.61 -14.80
C LEU A 305 2.25 17.60 -15.88
N ALA A 306 2.31 16.65 -16.83
CA ALA A 306 1.26 16.48 -17.83
C ALA A 306 -0.12 16.28 -17.18
N PHE A 307 -0.25 15.43 -16.17
CA PHE A 307 -1.55 15.22 -15.49
C PHE A 307 -1.97 16.40 -14.61
N ASP A 308 -1.02 17.11 -13.99
CA ASP A 308 -1.33 18.34 -13.24
C ASP A 308 -1.86 19.44 -14.19
N VAL A 309 -1.28 19.57 -15.39
CA VAL A 309 -1.76 20.47 -16.45
C VAL A 309 -3.11 20.00 -17.00
N PHE A 310 -3.30 18.69 -17.20
CA PHE A 310 -4.57 18.12 -17.63
C PHE A 310 -5.68 18.54 -16.67
N LYS A 311 -5.47 18.28 -15.38
CA LYS A 311 -6.41 18.66 -14.32
C LYS A 311 -6.68 20.16 -14.30
N TYR A 312 -5.66 20.99 -14.51
CA TYR A 312 -5.81 22.44 -14.52
C TYR A 312 -6.67 22.93 -15.70
N LEU A 313 -6.40 22.47 -16.92
CA LEU A 313 -7.06 22.97 -18.13
C LEU A 313 -8.45 22.36 -18.35
N PHE A 314 -8.60 21.07 -18.08
CA PHE A 314 -9.84 20.34 -18.36
C PHE A 314 -10.93 20.59 -17.33
N LYS A 315 -10.60 21.09 -16.12
CA LYS A 315 -11.58 21.30 -15.04
C LYS A 315 -12.84 22.07 -15.49
N ASP A 316 -12.64 23.17 -16.21
CA ASP A 316 -13.73 24.05 -16.66
C ASP A 316 -13.98 23.96 -18.17
N ASN A 317 -13.25 23.10 -18.89
CA ASN A 317 -13.27 23.03 -20.36
C ASN A 317 -13.35 21.59 -20.88
N PHE A 318 -13.79 20.63 -20.07
CA PHE A 318 -13.67 19.20 -20.37
C PHE A 318 -14.22 18.85 -21.76
N SER A 319 -15.52 19.08 -22.01
CA SER A 319 -16.17 18.79 -23.30
C SER A 319 -15.50 19.51 -24.47
N LYS A 320 -15.15 20.79 -24.32
CA LYS A 320 -14.47 21.55 -25.39
C LYS A 320 -13.12 20.93 -25.75
N LEU A 321 -12.30 20.58 -24.75
CA LEU A 321 -10.96 20.05 -24.98
C LEU A 321 -10.96 18.58 -25.40
N THR A 322 -11.98 17.80 -25.01
CA THR A 322 -12.15 16.42 -25.48
C THR A 322 -12.52 16.34 -26.96
N ASP A 323 -13.14 17.37 -27.53
CA ASP A 323 -13.57 17.36 -28.94
C ASP A 323 -12.46 17.80 -29.92
N LEU A 324 -11.41 18.45 -29.41
CA LEU A 324 -10.27 18.89 -30.24
C LEU A 324 -9.48 17.71 -30.81
N SER A 325 -8.99 17.86 -32.04
CA SER A 325 -7.95 17.01 -32.61
C SER A 325 -6.61 17.18 -31.88
N GLU A 326 -5.65 16.29 -32.13
CA GLU A 326 -4.30 16.39 -31.54
C GLU A 326 -3.62 17.73 -31.85
N ASP A 327 -3.74 18.22 -33.09
CA ASP A 327 -3.08 19.45 -33.55
C ASP A 327 -3.75 20.70 -32.97
N GLU A 328 -5.08 20.73 -32.90
CA GLU A 328 -5.82 21.80 -32.22
C GLU A 328 -5.50 21.84 -30.72
N LEU A 329 -5.36 20.67 -30.08
CA LEU A 329 -4.99 20.59 -28.68
C LEU A 329 -3.54 21.06 -28.45
N VAL A 330 -2.61 20.82 -29.37
CA VAL A 330 -1.26 21.43 -29.32
C VAL A 330 -1.36 22.95 -29.36
N VAL A 331 -2.15 23.51 -30.30
CA VAL A 331 -2.35 24.97 -30.38
C VAL A 331 -2.93 25.51 -29.07
N GLU A 332 -3.91 24.83 -28.48
CA GLU A 332 -4.52 25.24 -27.22
C GLU A 332 -3.54 25.16 -26.04
N LEU A 333 -2.67 24.14 -26.00
CA LEU A 333 -1.61 24.05 -24.97
C LEU A 333 -0.61 25.19 -25.11
N GLN A 334 -0.16 25.49 -26.33
CA GLN A 334 0.78 26.57 -26.61
C GLN A 334 0.19 27.96 -26.31
N SER A 335 -1.11 28.15 -26.51
CA SER A 335 -1.78 29.42 -26.26
C SER A 335 -2.04 29.69 -24.78
N ARG A 336 -2.27 28.62 -23.98
CA ARG A 336 -2.63 28.74 -22.56
C ARG A 336 -1.45 28.59 -21.61
N LEU A 337 -0.33 28.03 -22.04
CA LEU A 337 0.81 27.74 -21.18
C LEU A 337 2.08 28.48 -21.62
N LEU A 338 2.82 28.97 -20.64
CA LEU A 338 4.04 29.76 -20.81
C LEU A 338 5.28 28.85 -20.93
N PHE A 339 5.35 28.05 -21.98
CA PHE A 339 6.47 27.12 -22.20
C PHE A 339 7.82 27.83 -22.30
N GLU A 340 7.85 29.05 -22.82
CA GLU A 340 9.04 29.88 -22.97
C GLU A 340 9.66 30.31 -21.63
N LYS A 341 8.88 30.29 -20.54
CA LYS A 341 9.36 30.63 -19.19
C LYS A 341 9.96 29.43 -18.47
N LEU A 342 9.91 28.24 -19.05
CA LEU A 342 10.28 27.01 -18.39
C LEU A 342 11.78 26.71 -18.62
N ASP A 343 12.58 26.74 -17.56
CA ASP A 343 13.96 26.25 -17.61
C ASP A 343 14.03 24.82 -17.07
N ILE A 344 14.39 23.88 -17.94
CA ILE A 344 14.49 22.47 -17.56
C ILE A 344 15.58 22.20 -16.51
N ASN A 345 16.60 23.05 -16.43
CA ASN A 345 17.72 22.88 -15.49
C ASN A 345 17.34 23.28 -14.07
N THR A 346 16.28 24.08 -13.89
CA THR A 346 15.80 24.51 -12.57
C THR A 346 14.75 23.56 -11.99
N ILE A 347 14.26 22.59 -12.77
CA ILE A 347 13.21 21.66 -12.35
C ILE A 347 13.82 20.43 -11.69
N GLY A 348 13.71 20.38 -10.36
CA GLY A 348 14.12 19.22 -9.57
C GLY A 348 13.30 17.95 -9.88
N SER A 349 13.87 16.79 -9.59
CA SER A 349 13.26 15.47 -9.84
C SER A 349 12.17 15.08 -8.81
N SER A 350 11.56 16.05 -8.13
CA SER A 350 10.63 15.85 -7.02
C SER A 350 9.26 16.45 -7.32
N ARG A 351 8.25 16.14 -6.49
CA ARG A 351 6.93 16.79 -6.55
C ARG A 351 7.00 18.31 -6.38
N ALA A 352 7.97 18.83 -5.61
CA ALA A 352 8.19 20.27 -5.51
C ALA A 352 8.66 20.88 -6.84
N GLY A 353 9.49 20.15 -7.59
CA GLY A 353 9.87 20.53 -8.96
C GLY A 353 8.68 20.56 -9.91
N VAL A 354 7.79 19.57 -9.84
CA VAL A 354 6.53 19.54 -10.62
C VAL A 354 5.67 20.77 -10.31
N LYS A 355 5.44 21.07 -9.03
CA LYS A 355 4.63 22.23 -8.62
C LYS A 355 5.22 23.55 -9.12
N THR A 356 6.54 23.69 -9.04
CA THR A 356 7.26 24.86 -9.58
C THR A 356 7.03 24.98 -11.08
N ALA A 357 7.21 23.89 -11.84
CA ALA A 357 6.99 23.88 -13.28
C ALA A 357 5.53 24.21 -13.66
N LEU A 358 4.55 23.68 -12.93
CA LEU A 358 3.13 23.98 -13.14
C LEU A 358 2.83 25.47 -12.91
N ASN A 359 3.35 26.04 -11.83
CA ASN A 359 3.18 27.46 -11.53
C ASN A 359 3.79 28.35 -12.62
N THR A 360 4.99 27.99 -13.11
CA THR A 360 5.64 28.67 -14.23
C THR A 360 4.80 28.59 -15.51
N LEU A 361 4.33 27.40 -15.89
CA LEU A 361 3.48 27.21 -17.09
C LEU A 361 2.18 28.00 -17.02
N THR A 362 1.56 28.05 -15.85
CA THR A 362 0.22 28.65 -15.67
C THR A 362 0.26 30.13 -15.29
N GLY A 363 1.45 30.70 -15.10
CA GLY A 363 1.62 32.08 -14.66
C GLY A 363 1.13 32.37 -13.23
N LYS A 364 0.85 31.33 -12.44
CA LYS A 364 0.46 31.47 -11.02
C LYS A 364 1.70 31.78 -10.20
N LYS A 365 1.71 32.93 -9.50
CA LYS A 365 2.78 33.25 -8.54
C LYS A 365 2.80 32.19 -7.42
N THR A 366 4.00 31.74 -7.07
CA THR A 366 4.28 30.83 -5.95
C THR A 366 3.81 31.35 -4.61
#